data_AF-A0A437NZ05-F1
#
_entry.id   AF-A0A437NZ05-F1
#
_cell.length_a   1.000
_cell.length_b   1.000
_cell.length_c   1.000
_cell.angle_alpha   90.00
_cell.angle_beta   90.00
_cell.angle_gamma   90.00
#
_symmetry.space_group_name_H-M   'P 1'
#
loop_
_entity.id
_entity.type
_entity.pdbx_description
1 polymer ?
#
loop_
_entity_poly.entity_id
_entity_poly.type
_entity_poly.pdbx_seq_one_letter_code
_entity_poly.pdbx_strand_id
1 'polypeptide(L)' 'MTDDELFEAVRARVRAGRPTDEPSAVTVPEPASLSAVEEVERVVGYPMPPLVRRLYLEIADGGVCCTIG' A
#
# COMPACT_ATOMS: atom_id res chain seq x y z
N MET A 1 -1.17 -3.09 -19.85
CA MET A 1 -0.96 -2.65 -18.46
C MET A 1 -0.56 -3.88 -17.67
N THR A 2 0.69 -3.92 -17.21
CA THR A 2 1.27 -5.01 -16.42
C THR A 2 1.19 -4.70 -14.93
N ASP A 3 1.36 -5.71 -14.08
CA ASP A 3 1.41 -5.54 -12.63
C ASP A 3 2.58 -4.63 -12.19
N ASP A 4 3.71 -4.69 -12.89
CA ASP A 4 4.86 -3.81 -12.64
C ASP A 4 4.55 -2.35 -13.00
N GLU A 5 3.89 -2.11 -14.13
CA GLU A 5 3.45 -0.77 -14.52
C GLU A 5 2.46 -0.20 -13.50
N LEU A 6 1.53 -1.03 -13.01
CA LEU A 6 0.58 -0.60 -11.99
C LEU A 6 1.26 -0.31 -10.66
N PHE A 7 2.20 -1.17 -10.26
CA PHE A 7 2.93 -1.03 -9.01
C PHE A 7 3.78 0.25 -8.99
N GLU A 8 4.53 0.52 -10.05
CA GLU A 8 5.31 1.75 -10.16
C GLU A 8 4.42 3.00 -10.24
N ALA A 9 3.25 2.93 -10.89
CA ALA A 9 2.29 4.01 -10.88
C ALA A 9 1.77 4.32 -9.46
N VAL A 10 1.48 3.28 -8.65
CA VAL A 10 1.08 3.45 -7.25
C VAL A 10 2.22 4.03 -6.42
N ARG A 11 3.44 3.52 -6.57
CA ARG A 11 4.64 4.02 -5.86
C ARG A 11 4.89 5.50 -6.19
N ALA A 12 4.79 5.89 -7.46
CA ALA A 12 4.90 7.29 -7.88
C ALA A 12 3.79 8.15 -7.27
N ARG A 13 2.55 7.65 -7.26
CA ARG A 13 1.38 8.36 -6.71
C ARG A 13 1.46 8.59 -5.20
N VAL A 14 2.01 7.63 -4.47
CA VAL A 14 2.28 7.70 -3.02
C VAL A 14 3.33 8.76 -2.73
N ARG A 15 4.46 8.74 -3.47
CA ARG A 15 5.53 9.75 -3.33
C ARG A 15 5.06 11.17 -3.65
N ALA A 16 4.18 11.32 -4.62
CA ALA A 16 3.62 12.61 -5.00
C ALA A 16 2.62 13.17 -3.96
N GLY A 17 2.09 12.33 -3.08
CA GLY A 17 1.02 12.71 -2.15
C GLY A 17 -0.30 13.07 -2.86
N ARG A 18 -1.36 13.34 -2.09
CA ARG A 18 -2.65 13.85 -2.62
C ARG A 18 -2.96 15.21 -1.98
N PRO A 19 -3.13 16.29 -2.74
CA PRO A 19 -3.67 17.52 -2.18
C PRO A 19 -5.04 17.25 -1.54
N THR A 20 -5.17 17.49 -0.24
CA THR A 20 -6.45 17.43 0.48
C THR A 20 -6.76 18.80 1.05
N ASP A 21 -8.03 19.21 0.98
CA ASP A 21 -8.50 20.47 1.56
C ASP A 21 -8.38 20.47 3.10
N GLU A 22 -8.26 19.27 3.68
CA GLU A 22 -7.95 19.03 5.08
C GLU A 22 -6.43 18.87 5.27
N PRO A 23 -5.78 19.63 6.16
CA PRO A 23 -4.35 19.48 6.51
C PRO A 23 -4.11 18.26 7.41
N SER A 24 -4.88 17.19 7.21
CA SER A 24 -4.74 15.98 8.00
C SER A 24 -3.38 15.38 7.69
N ALA A 25 -2.52 15.33 8.71
CA ALA A 25 -1.21 14.68 8.70
C ALA A 25 -1.34 13.14 8.63
N VAL A 26 -2.30 12.63 7.85
CA VAL A 26 -2.33 11.21 7.54
C VAL A 26 -1.11 10.98 6.66
N THR A 27 -0.12 10.32 7.23
CA THR A 27 1.04 9.84 6.51
C THR A 27 0.71 8.47 5.92
N VAL A 28 1.41 8.11 4.87
CA VAL A 28 1.35 6.76 4.32
C VAL A 28 1.81 5.80 5.43
N PRO A 29 1.03 4.76 5.77
CA PRO A 29 1.48 3.75 6.73
C PRO A 29 2.75 3.08 6.24
N GLU A 30 3.61 2.67 7.17
CA GLU A 30 4.76 1.84 6.83
C GLU A 30 4.31 0.54 6.14
N PRO A 31 5.14 -0.05 5.28
CA PRO A 31 4.84 -1.35 4.69
C PRO A 31 4.60 -2.42 5.75
N ALA A 32 3.69 -3.35 5.45
CA ALA A 32 3.38 -4.48 6.30
C ALA A 32 4.58 -5.43 6.41
N SER A 33 4.73 -6.05 7.58
CA SER A 33 5.67 -7.16 7.75
C SER A 33 5.18 -8.41 7.00
N LEU A 34 6.13 -9.25 6.57
CA LEU A 34 5.80 -10.54 5.95
C LEU A 34 4.93 -11.41 6.87
N SER A 35 5.22 -11.44 8.16
CA SER A 35 4.44 -12.21 9.15
C SER A 35 2.99 -11.72 9.28
N ALA A 36 2.76 -10.42 9.18
CA ALA A 36 1.40 -9.86 9.24
C ALA A 36 0.58 -10.27 8.01
N VAL A 37 1.20 -10.24 6.82
CA VAL A 37 0.56 -10.70 5.58
C VAL A 37 0.24 -12.20 5.65
N GLU A 38 1.19 -13.02 6.09
CA GLU A 38 0.98 -14.47 6.25
C GLU A 38 -0.10 -14.80 7.28
N GLU A 39 -0.19 -14.03 8.36
CA GLU A 39 -1.26 -14.17 9.35
C GLU A 39 -2.63 -13.87 8.73
N VAL A 40 -2.75 -12.81 7.95
CA VAL A 40 -3.99 -12.46 7.24
C VAL A 40 -4.39 -13.55 6.26
N GLU A 41 -3.46 -14.03 5.42
CA GLU A 41 -3.73 -15.11 4.46
C GLU A 41 -4.22 -16.39 5.17
N ARG A 42 -3.64 -16.71 6.32
CA ARG A 42 -4.06 -17.85 7.16
C ARG A 42 -5.45 -17.66 7.76
N VAL A 43 -5.75 -16.48 8.30
CA VAL A 43 -7.05 -16.18 8.93
C VAL A 43 -8.17 -16.12 7.89
N VAL A 44 -7.90 -15.51 6.74
CA VAL A 44 -8.85 -15.40 5.63
C VAL A 44 -9.01 -16.73 4.91
N GLY A 45 -7.98 -17.60 4.95
CA GLY A 45 -7.98 -18.92 4.33
C GLY A 45 -7.69 -18.90 2.83
N TYR A 46 -7.25 -17.76 2.29
CA TYR A 46 -6.90 -17.58 0.88
C TYR A 46 -5.61 -16.78 0.76
N PRO A 47 -4.72 -17.15 -0.18
CA PRO A 47 -3.56 -16.33 -0.48
C PRO A 47 -4.01 -14.98 -1.02
N MET A 48 -3.31 -13.93 -0.64
CA MET A 48 -3.58 -12.60 -1.13
C MET A 48 -3.19 -12.53 -2.63
N PRO A 49 -3.95 -11.83 -3.49
CA PRO A 49 -3.58 -11.66 -4.87
C PRO A 49 -2.16 -11.08 -4.99
N PRO A 50 -1.29 -11.57 -5.91
CA PRO A 50 0.13 -11.24 -5.92
C PRO A 50 0.45 -9.75 -5.92
N LEU A 51 -0.28 -8.96 -6.72
CA LEU A 51 -0.09 -7.52 -6.77
C LEU A 51 -0.49 -6.84 -5.46
N VAL A 52 -1.61 -7.25 -4.84
CA VAL A 52 -2.06 -6.70 -3.55
C VAL A 52 -1.04 -7.03 -2.46
N ARG A 53 -0.58 -8.28 -2.41
CA ARG A 53 0.47 -8.73 -1.48
C ARG A 53 1.73 -7.88 -1.60
N ARG A 54 2.16 -7.58 -2.84
CA ARG A 54 3.32 -6.75 -3.11
C ARG A 54 3.14 -5.31 -2.64
N LEU A 55 1.95 -4.73 -2.81
CA LEU A 55 1.64 -3.38 -2.32
C LEU A 55 1.74 -3.29 -0.79
N TYR A 56 1.21 -4.28 -0.07
CA TYR A 56 1.31 -4.34 1.39
C TYR A 56 2.77 -4.43 1.86
N LEU A 57 3.57 -5.28 1.23
CA LEU A 57 4.96 -5.53 1.64
C LEU A 57 5.94 -4.41 1.25
N GLU A 58 5.68 -3.67 0.17
CA GLU A 58 6.66 -2.72 -0.39
C GLU A 58 6.20 -1.26 -0.37
N ILE A 59 4.92 -0.97 -0.17
CA ILE A 59 4.39 0.40 -0.26
C ILE A 59 3.77 0.84 1.07
N ALA A 60 2.72 0.16 1.53
CA ALA A 60 2.01 0.57 2.74
C ALA A 60 1.10 -0.55 3.25
N ASP A 61 1.02 -0.72 4.56
CA ASP A 61 0.00 -1.51 5.24
C ASP A 61 -1.37 -0.80 5.19
N GLY A 62 -1.94 -0.65 3.99
CA GLY A 62 -3.24 -0.04 3.75
C GLY A 62 -3.20 1.20 2.84
N GLY A 63 -3.64 2.35 3.35
CA GLY A 63 -3.99 3.54 2.55
C GLY A 63 -2.80 4.18 1.81
N VAL A 64 -2.81 4.10 0.48
CA VAL A 64 -1.80 4.72 -0.43
C VAL A 64 -2.14 6.17 -0.84
N CYS A 65 -3.14 6.78 -0.21
CA CYS A 65 -3.70 8.08 -0.60
C CYS A 65 -3.08 9.29 0.15
N CYS A 66 -2.35 9.04 1.23
CA CYS A 66 -2.10 10.04 2.27
C CYS A 66 -0.75 10.78 2.08
N THR A 67 -0.60 11.98 2.65
CA THR A 67 0.30 13.07 2.22
C THR A 67 1.64 13.18 2.96
N ILE A 68 2.58 13.90 2.33
CA ILE A 68 3.67 14.65 2.98
C ILE A 68 3.26 16.14 2.92
N GLY A 69 3.42 16.87 4.03
CA GLY A 69 3.23 18.33 4.11
C GLY A 69 4.35 19.13 3.47
#